data_AF-A0A820N8R9-F1
#
_entry.id   AF-A0A820N8R9-F1
#
_cell.length_a   1.000
_cell.length_b   1.000
_cell.length_c   1.000
_cell.angle_alpha   90.00
_cell.angle_beta   90.00
_cell.angle_gamma   90.00
#
_symmetry.space_group_name_H-M   'P 1'
#
loop_
_entity.id
_entity.type
_entity.pdbx_description
1 polymer ?
#
loop_
_entity_poly.entity_id
_entity_poly.type
_entity_poly.pdbx_seq_one_letter_code
_entity_poly.pdbx_strand_id
1 'polypeptide(L)'
;LSILSMVCIVLDGAHFRGGIISWRPLNNTVQGTTAQIQIHQRYFWNRQWGSFSLPYCTEANVAAQTVIVIGSTMTCLANCSSSTYAALSTNMITTDCDSNPIIESWAGEHYDIETLPLTTSITIGFPSSAWFAALYIGSGGNWAICNRLNLAPRPDGYINSSPVTTTLPVVF
;
A
#
# COMPACT_ATOMS: atom_id res chain seq x y z
N LEU A 1 -25.32 45.74 10.04
CA LEU A 1 -24.40 44.70 10.54
C LEU A 1 -24.82 43.38 9.91
N SER A 2 -24.02 42.79 9.03
CA SER A 2 -24.22 41.40 8.57
C SER A 2 -23.04 40.57 9.04
N ILE A 3 -23.34 39.50 9.77
CA ILE A 3 -22.38 38.59 10.40
C ILE A 3 -21.84 37.65 9.32
N LEU A 4 -20.53 37.70 9.07
CA LEU A 4 -19.83 36.75 8.21
C LEU A 4 -19.70 35.43 8.97
N SER A 5 -20.51 34.43 8.63
CA SER A 5 -20.42 33.09 9.20
C SER A 5 -19.26 32.34 8.55
N MET A 6 -18.15 32.17 9.27
CA MET A 6 -17.04 31.31 8.88
C MET A 6 -17.45 29.85 9.11
N VAL A 7 -17.72 29.11 8.04
CA VAL A 7 -17.87 27.65 8.10
C VAL A 7 -16.47 27.07 8.25
N CYS A 8 -16.13 26.62 9.46
CA CYS A 8 -14.92 25.85 9.71
C CYS A 8 -15.16 24.42 9.21
N ILE A 9 -14.62 24.07 8.04
CA ILE A 9 -14.60 22.70 7.56
C ILE A 9 -13.39 22.04 8.22
N VAL A 10 -13.62 21.15 9.18
CA VAL A 10 -12.57 20.26 9.68
C VAL A 10 -12.36 19.19 8.61
N LEU A 11 -11.37 19.39 7.75
CA LEU A 11 -10.90 18.33 6.86
C LEU A 11 -10.06 17.37 7.68
N ASP A 12 -10.65 16.26 8.14
CA ASP A 12 -9.88 15.22 8.80
C ASP A 12 -9.15 14.37 7.75
N GLY A 13 -7.83 14.46 7.72
CA GLY A 13 -6.92 13.84 6.74
C GLY A 13 -6.63 12.37 7.03
N ALA A 14 -7.67 11.60 7.37
CA ALA A 14 -7.57 10.26 7.93
C ALA A 14 -7.97 9.16 6.93
N HIS A 15 -7.43 9.21 5.71
CA HIS A 15 -7.86 8.29 4.65
C HIS A 15 -7.13 6.95 4.68
N PHE A 16 -5.82 6.92 4.88
CA PHE A 16 -5.06 5.66 4.89
C PHE A 16 -5.03 5.03 6.28
N ARG A 17 -5.52 3.81 6.42
CA ARG A 17 -5.57 3.04 7.68
C ARG A 17 -4.41 2.04 7.83
N GLY A 18 -3.37 2.14 7.01
CA GLY A 18 -2.22 1.25 7.08
C GLY A 18 -2.21 0.21 5.96
N GLY A 19 -1.27 -0.71 6.05
CA GLY A 19 -1.15 -1.78 5.09
C GLY A 19 0.20 -2.47 5.12
N ILE A 20 0.40 -3.37 4.17
CA ILE A 20 1.57 -4.21 4.05
C ILE A 20 2.02 -4.30 2.59
N ILE A 21 3.33 -4.25 2.42
CA ILE A 21 4.01 -4.64 1.18
C ILE A 21 4.84 -5.88 1.51
N SER A 22 4.66 -6.92 0.73
CA SER A 22 5.45 -8.15 0.81
C SER A 22 5.85 -8.60 -0.58
N TRP A 23 6.90 -9.40 -0.67
CA TRP A 23 7.38 -9.93 -1.94
C TRP A 23 8.02 -11.29 -1.74
N ARG A 24 7.96 -12.13 -2.79
CA ARG A 24 8.59 -13.45 -2.79
C ARG A 24 9.03 -13.83 -4.19
N PRO A 25 10.12 -14.59 -4.33
CA PRO A 25 10.46 -15.19 -5.62
C PRO A 25 9.42 -16.25 -6.00
N LEU A 26 9.05 -16.31 -7.28
CA LEU A 26 8.15 -17.34 -7.81
C LEU A 26 8.84 -18.71 -7.86
N ASN A 27 10.14 -18.71 -8.15
CA ASN A 27 11.03 -19.85 -7.97
C ASN A 27 12.04 -19.49 -6.90
N ASN A 28 12.05 -20.25 -5.81
CA ASN A 28 12.88 -19.97 -4.64
C ASN A 28 14.35 -20.36 -4.82
N THR A 29 14.73 -21.03 -5.92
CA THR A 29 16.12 -21.43 -6.21
C THR A 29 16.76 -20.54 -7.27
N VAL A 30 18.08 -20.41 -7.21
CA VAL A 30 18.84 -19.59 -8.17
C VAL A 30 18.86 -20.26 -9.55
N GLN A 31 18.31 -19.56 -10.55
CA GLN A 31 18.35 -19.98 -11.95
C GLN A 31 18.75 -18.78 -12.83
N GLY A 32 20.01 -18.76 -13.28
CA GLY A 32 20.53 -17.65 -14.08
C GLY A 32 20.88 -16.41 -13.26
N THR A 33 20.71 -15.22 -13.85
CA THR A 33 21.12 -13.92 -13.28
C THR A 33 19.94 -13.05 -12.82
N THR A 34 18.71 -13.47 -13.08
CA THR A 34 17.47 -12.75 -12.75
C THR A 34 16.50 -13.67 -12.00
N ALA A 35 15.60 -13.08 -11.22
CA ALA A 35 14.50 -13.79 -10.59
C ALA A 35 13.17 -13.13 -10.92
N GLN A 36 12.15 -13.95 -11.18
CA GLN A 36 10.77 -13.49 -11.16
C GLN A 36 10.29 -13.44 -9.71
N ILE A 37 9.76 -12.29 -9.32
CA ILE A 37 9.21 -12.08 -7.99
C ILE A 37 7.75 -11.68 -8.11
N GLN A 38 6.94 -12.14 -7.16
CA GLN A 38 5.60 -11.62 -6.92
C GLN A 38 5.70 -10.58 -5.82
N ILE A 39 5.18 -9.38 -6.08
CA ILE A 39 5.00 -8.34 -5.08
C ILE A 39 3.51 -8.28 -4.75
N HIS A 40 3.21 -8.26 -3.46
CA HIS A 40 1.86 -8.20 -2.93
C HIS A 40 1.70 -6.93 -2.09
N GLN A 41 0.72 -6.13 -2.47
CA GLN A 41 0.27 -4.93 -1.77
C GLN A 41 -1.09 -5.22 -1.14
N ARG A 42 -1.26 -4.96 0.15
CA ARG A 42 -2.56 -4.93 0.81
C ARG A 42 -2.67 -3.67 1.64
N TYR A 43 -3.62 -2.81 1.30
CA TYR A 43 -3.82 -1.55 2.00
C TYR A 43 -5.23 -1.41 2.55
N PHE A 44 -5.34 -0.61 3.59
CA PHE A 44 -6.58 -0.28 4.26
C PHE A 44 -6.81 1.21 4.13
N TRP A 45 -8.03 1.58 3.76
CA TRP A 45 -8.48 2.96 3.69
C TRP A 45 -9.68 3.15 4.60
N ASN A 46 -10.00 4.38 4.91
CA ASN A 46 -11.27 4.72 5.51
C ASN A 46 -12.38 4.28 4.55
N ARG A 47 -13.45 3.71 5.09
CA ARG A 47 -14.62 3.23 4.32
C ARG A 47 -15.24 4.29 3.41
N GLN A 48 -15.10 5.57 3.77
CA GLN A 48 -15.60 6.73 3.02
C GLN A 48 -14.60 7.27 2.00
N TRP A 49 -13.42 6.67 1.90
CA TRP A 49 -12.40 7.08 0.93
C TRP A 49 -12.81 6.68 -0.48
N GLY A 50 -12.78 7.62 -1.42
CA GLY A 50 -13.18 7.40 -2.81
C GLY A 50 -14.35 8.28 -3.26
N SER A 51 -14.11 9.60 -3.31
CA SER A 51 -15.03 10.62 -3.84
C SER A 51 -16.36 10.78 -3.09
N PHE A 52 -16.68 12.03 -2.75
CA PHE A 52 -17.94 12.50 -2.15
C PHE A 52 -19.20 12.27 -3.02
N SER A 53 -19.20 11.32 -3.96
CA SER A 53 -20.25 11.17 -4.97
C SER A 53 -20.66 9.74 -5.39
N LEU A 54 -19.95 8.65 -5.04
CA LEU A 54 -20.42 7.26 -5.25
C LEU A 54 -19.78 6.31 -4.21
N PRO A 55 -20.44 5.19 -3.85
CA PRO A 55 -20.78 4.86 -2.47
C PRO A 55 -19.56 4.42 -1.66
N TYR A 56 -19.63 4.73 -0.36
CA TYR A 56 -18.95 4.01 0.72
C TYR A 56 -18.74 2.54 0.38
N CYS A 57 -17.61 1.97 0.80
CA CYS A 57 -17.39 0.52 0.71
C CYS A 57 -18.63 -0.25 1.25
N THR A 58 -19.16 -1.18 0.46
CA THR A 58 -20.23 -2.09 0.86
C THR A 58 -19.85 -3.53 0.54
N GLU A 59 -20.53 -4.49 1.16
CA GLU A 59 -20.38 -5.91 0.81
C GLU A 59 -20.57 -6.19 -0.70
N ALA A 60 -21.35 -5.37 -1.40
CA ALA A 60 -21.49 -5.47 -2.85
C ALA A 60 -20.19 -5.16 -3.61
N ASN A 61 -19.36 -4.24 -3.09
CA ASN A 61 -18.03 -3.94 -3.64
C ASN A 61 -17.09 -5.14 -3.50
N VAL A 62 -17.15 -5.86 -2.38
CA VAL A 62 -16.40 -7.10 -2.14
C VAL A 62 -16.86 -8.20 -3.08
N ALA A 63 -18.18 -8.44 -3.14
CA ALA A 63 -18.77 -9.48 -3.99
C ALA A 63 -18.50 -9.26 -5.49
N ALA A 64 -18.52 -7.99 -5.93
CA ALA A 64 -18.23 -7.62 -7.31
C ALA A 64 -16.74 -7.40 -7.60
N GLN A 65 -15.85 -7.57 -6.59
CA GLN A 65 -14.41 -7.34 -6.72
C GLN A 65 -14.07 -5.99 -7.36
N THR A 66 -14.79 -4.94 -6.95
CA THR A 66 -14.62 -3.61 -7.55
C THR A 66 -13.22 -3.06 -7.28
N VAL A 67 -12.73 -2.23 -8.19
CA VAL A 67 -11.40 -1.61 -8.05
C VAL A 67 -11.47 -0.43 -7.10
N ILE A 68 -10.58 -0.43 -6.11
CA ILE A 68 -10.23 0.73 -5.31
C ILE A 68 -9.21 1.54 -6.09
N VAL A 69 -9.64 2.69 -6.64
CA VAL A 69 -8.78 3.53 -7.47
C VAL A 69 -7.92 4.42 -6.57
N ILE A 70 -6.61 4.16 -6.59
CA ILE A 70 -5.62 4.91 -5.84
C ILE A 70 -4.79 5.71 -6.85
N GLY A 71 -4.91 7.04 -6.81
CA GLY A 71 -4.19 7.95 -7.71
C GLY A 71 -2.69 8.08 -7.39
N SER A 72 -2.00 6.97 -7.13
CA SER A 72 -0.58 6.93 -6.78
C SER A 72 0.05 5.60 -7.20
N THR A 73 1.35 5.45 -7.01
CA THR A 73 2.12 4.28 -7.41
C THR A 73 3.08 3.85 -6.31
N MET A 74 3.29 2.55 -6.19
CA MET A 74 4.40 2.01 -5.43
C MET A 74 5.68 2.22 -6.24
N THR A 75 6.73 2.71 -5.60
CA THR A 75 7.97 3.10 -6.27
C THR A 75 9.18 2.61 -5.51
N CYS A 76 10.36 2.73 -6.13
CA CYS A 76 11.62 2.58 -5.42
C CYS A 76 11.96 3.89 -4.70
N LEU A 77 12.26 3.78 -3.40
CA LEU A 77 12.54 4.91 -2.51
C LEU A 77 14.03 5.04 -2.15
N ALA A 78 14.79 3.94 -2.21
CA ALA A 78 16.23 3.96 -1.93
C ALA A 78 16.99 2.87 -2.70
N ASN A 79 18.26 3.19 -3.04
CA ASN A 79 19.19 2.33 -3.78
C ASN A 79 18.72 1.94 -5.19
N CYS A 80 17.91 2.79 -5.83
CA CYS A 80 17.20 2.46 -7.07
C CYS A 80 18.09 2.38 -8.32
N SER A 81 19.26 3.02 -8.30
CA SER A 81 20.15 3.16 -9.46
C SER A 81 20.67 1.83 -10.01
N SER A 82 20.68 0.77 -9.20
CA SER A 82 21.12 -0.57 -9.59
C SER A 82 19.98 -1.52 -9.97
N SER A 83 18.73 -1.03 -10.00
CA SER A 83 17.56 -1.87 -10.29
C SER A 83 16.83 -1.42 -11.54
N THR A 84 16.23 -2.38 -12.25
CA THR A 84 15.29 -2.15 -13.35
C THR A 84 13.84 -2.06 -12.86
N TYR A 85 13.64 -1.83 -11.57
CA TYR A 85 12.32 -1.80 -10.95
C TYR A 85 11.49 -0.63 -11.50
N ALA A 86 10.31 -0.95 -12.03
CA ALA A 86 9.34 0.04 -12.49
C ALA A 86 8.34 0.38 -11.37
N ALA A 87 7.80 1.60 -11.41
CA ALA A 87 6.71 1.97 -10.52
C ALA A 87 5.47 1.11 -10.82
N LEU A 88 4.84 0.62 -9.76
CA LEU A 88 3.69 -0.29 -9.83
C LEU A 88 2.40 0.44 -9.46
N SER A 89 1.31 0.04 -10.11
CA SER A 89 -0.02 0.52 -9.77
C SER A 89 -0.34 0.24 -8.30
N THR A 90 -1.07 1.15 -7.68
CA THR A 90 -1.63 0.92 -6.34
C THR A 90 -3.14 0.72 -6.39
N ASN A 91 -3.76 0.64 -7.58
CA ASN A 91 -5.16 0.24 -7.70
C ASN A 91 -5.32 -1.19 -7.19
N MET A 92 -6.27 -1.41 -6.30
CA MET A 92 -6.44 -2.71 -5.64
C MET A 92 -7.81 -3.29 -5.94
N ILE A 93 -7.90 -4.61 -5.93
CA ILE A 93 -9.19 -5.30 -5.91
C ILE A 93 -9.74 -5.25 -4.49
N THR A 94 -11.00 -4.84 -4.34
CA THR A 94 -11.67 -4.83 -3.05
C THR A 94 -11.77 -6.23 -2.48
N THR A 95 -11.30 -6.40 -1.25
CA THR A 95 -11.34 -7.68 -0.53
C THR A 95 -12.15 -7.61 0.75
N ASP A 96 -12.37 -6.42 1.30
CA ASP A 96 -13.05 -6.25 2.59
C ASP A 96 -13.68 -4.85 2.72
N CYS A 97 -14.82 -4.79 3.40
CA CYS A 97 -15.56 -3.57 3.75
C CYS A 97 -16.13 -3.71 5.16
N ASP A 98 -15.66 -2.91 6.12
CA ASP A 98 -16.23 -2.93 7.47
C ASP A 98 -17.03 -1.65 7.74
N SER A 99 -18.34 -1.81 7.93
CA SER A 99 -19.27 -0.72 8.25
C SER A 99 -19.40 -0.42 9.74
N ASN A 100 -18.72 -1.18 10.60
CA ASN A 100 -18.65 -0.91 12.03
C ASN A 100 -18.08 0.49 12.26
N PRO A 101 -18.75 1.35 13.05
CA PRO A 101 -18.37 2.74 13.25
C PRO A 101 -17.01 2.93 13.93
N ILE A 102 -16.46 1.87 14.53
CA ILE A 102 -15.12 1.87 15.11
C ILE A 102 -14.07 1.56 14.03
N ILE A 103 -14.35 0.57 13.17
CA ILE A 103 -13.36 0.06 12.20
C ILE A 103 -13.35 0.91 10.93
N GLU A 104 -14.54 1.16 10.37
CA GLU A 104 -14.78 1.95 9.16
C GLU A 104 -13.68 1.80 8.11
N SER A 105 -13.47 0.58 7.61
CA SER A 105 -12.38 0.26 6.69
C SER A 105 -12.84 -0.22 5.32
N TRP A 106 -12.05 0.11 4.31
CA TRP A 106 -12.07 -0.47 2.96
C TRP A 106 -10.70 -1.09 2.69
N ALA A 107 -10.62 -2.41 2.53
CA ALA A 107 -9.38 -3.09 2.21
C ALA A 107 -9.38 -3.63 0.79
N GLY A 108 -8.20 -3.64 0.20
CA GLY A 108 -7.97 -4.33 -1.07
C GLY A 108 -6.56 -4.89 -1.17
N GLU A 109 -6.39 -5.75 -2.17
CA GLU A 109 -5.12 -6.36 -2.51
C GLU A 109 -4.76 -6.13 -3.98
N HIS A 110 -3.47 -6.05 -4.27
CA HIS A 110 -2.92 -6.02 -5.62
C HIS A 110 -1.64 -6.85 -5.69
N TYR A 111 -1.47 -7.54 -6.81
CA TYR A 111 -0.32 -8.41 -7.06
C TYR A 111 0.31 -8.04 -8.40
N ASP A 112 1.63 -7.88 -8.39
CA ASP A 112 2.44 -7.69 -9.60
C ASP A 112 3.53 -8.74 -9.68
N ILE A 113 3.96 -9.05 -10.91
CA ILE A 113 5.12 -9.90 -11.17
C ILE A 113 6.19 -9.06 -11.83
N GLU A 114 7.35 -8.99 -11.18
CA GLU A 114 8.53 -8.27 -11.66
C GLU A 114 9.65 -9.26 -11.98
N THR A 115 10.45 -8.95 -13.00
CA THR A 115 11.69 -9.70 -13.29
C THR A 115 12.87 -8.81 -13.00
N LEU A 116 13.63 -9.14 -11.96
CA LEU A 116 14.72 -8.30 -11.45
C LEU A 116 16.04 -9.07 -11.41
N PRO A 117 17.19 -8.40 -11.60
CA PRO A 117 18.50 -9.00 -11.37
C PRO A 117 18.65 -9.56 -9.95
N LEU A 118 19.36 -10.69 -9.79
CA LEU A 118 19.66 -11.26 -8.46
C LEU A 118 20.54 -10.34 -7.60
N THR A 119 21.21 -9.36 -8.21
CA THR A 119 21.95 -8.30 -7.53
C THR A 119 21.05 -7.21 -6.94
N THR A 120 19.73 -7.28 -7.18
CA THR A 120 18.79 -6.24 -6.74
C THR A 120 18.72 -6.16 -5.23
N SER A 121 18.99 -4.96 -4.73
CA SER A 121 18.93 -4.65 -3.31
C SER A 121 18.41 -3.21 -3.11
N ILE A 122 17.09 -3.06 -3.11
CA ILE A 122 16.39 -1.77 -3.06
C ILE A 122 15.40 -1.68 -1.90
N THR A 123 14.93 -0.46 -1.63
CA THR A 123 13.74 -0.23 -0.79
C THR A 123 12.59 0.19 -1.70
N ILE A 124 11.52 -0.59 -1.71
CA ILE A 124 10.27 -0.25 -2.39
C ILE A 124 9.26 0.26 -1.37
N GLY A 125 8.33 1.11 -1.80
CA GLY A 125 7.31 1.60 -0.90
C GLY A 125 6.22 2.41 -1.59
N PHE A 126 5.14 2.61 -0.84
CA PHE A 126 4.02 3.45 -1.21
C PHE A 126 4.10 4.77 -0.44
N PRO A 127 4.56 5.87 -1.08
CA PRO A 127 4.61 7.18 -0.47
C PRO A 127 3.27 7.93 -0.63
N SER A 128 2.92 8.74 0.36
CA SER A 128 1.78 9.67 0.29
C SER A 128 1.97 10.84 1.26
N SER A 129 1.11 11.85 1.14
CA SER A 129 1.20 13.15 1.83
C SER A 129 0.08 13.41 2.83
N ALA A 130 -0.83 12.46 3.04
CA ALA A 130 -1.93 12.57 4.00
C ALA A 130 -1.95 11.35 4.94
N TRP A 131 -1.40 11.49 6.15
CA TRP A 131 -1.58 10.55 7.26
C TRP A 131 -2.51 11.18 8.32
N PHE A 132 -3.05 10.37 9.22
CA PHE A 132 -3.90 10.80 10.33
C PHE A 132 -3.37 12.05 11.03
N ALA A 133 -4.22 13.08 11.11
CA ALA A 133 -3.87 14.35 11.72
C ALA A 133 -3.50 14.24 13.21
N ALA A 134 -4.07 13.24 13.89
CA ALA A 134 -3.89 13.01 15.32
C ALA A 134 -2.66 12.15 15.69
N LEU A 135 -1.99 11.51 14.71
CA LEU A 135 -0.86 10.59 14.95
C LEU A 135 0.51 11.18 14.59
N TYR A 136 0.57 12.44 14.14
CA TYR A 136 1.84 13.13 13.91
C TYR A 136 2.08 14.21 14.96
N ILE A 137 3.35 14.53 15.23
CA ILE A 137 3.75 15.76 15.92
C ILE A 137 4.17 16.77 14.84
N GLY A 138 3.41 17.85 14.62
CA GLY A 138 3.89 19.05 13.89
C GLY A 138 3.36 19.37 12.47
N SER A 139 2.30 18.74 11.98
CA SER A 139 1.57 18.90 10.68
C SER A 139 1.69 17.68 9.73
N GLY A 140 0.76 17.55 8.77
CA GLY A 140 0.59 16.41 7.84
C GLY A 140 1.82 16.11 6.99
N GLY A 141 2.72 15.31 7.55
CA GLY A 141 3.99 14.94 6.92
C GLY A 141 3.83 13.88 5.82
N ASN A 142 4.79 13.90 4.89
CA ASN A 142 4.98 12.80 3.95
C ASN A 142 5.30 11.52 4.73
N TRP A 143 4.64 10.43 4.35
CA TRP A 143 4.85 9.12 4.92
C TRP A 143 5.05 8.11 3.79
N ALA A 144 5.66 6.98 4.12
CA ALA A 144 5.69 5.83 3.24
C ALA A 144 5.62 4.54 4.07
N ILE A 145 4.88 3.56 3.56
CA ILE A 145 5.06 2.17 3.97
C ILE A 145 6.08 1.54 3.02
N CYS A 146 7.06 0.86 3.58
CA CYS A 146 8.24 0.41 2.85
C CYS A 146 8.54 -1.06 3.14
N ASN A 147 9.14 -1.74 2.17
CA ASN A 147 9.73 -3.06 2.37
C ASN A 147 11.11 -3.11 1.70
N ARG A 148 12.05 -3.82 2.32
CA ARG A 148 13.38 -4.04 1.76
C ARG A 148 13.33 -5.25 0.82
N LEU A 149 13.58 -5.00 -0.47
CA LEU A 149 13.68 -6.03 -1.49
C LEU A 149 15.15 -6.36 -1.72
N ASN A 150 15.54 -7.59 -1.39
CA ASN A 150 16.90 -8.07 -1.53
C ASN A 150 16.88 -9.47 -2.14
N LEU A 151 17.34 -9.61 -3.39
CA LEU A 151 17.34 -10.90 -4.10
C LEU A 151 18.66 -11.66 -3.98
N ALA A 152 19.55 -11.21 -3.10
CA ALA A 152 20.82 -11.89 -2.87
C ALA A 152 20.57 -13.38 -2.54
N PRO A 153 21.25 -14.30 -3.25
CA PRO A 153 21.25 -15.71 -2.91
C PRO A 153 21.74 -15.94 -1.47
N ARG A 154 21.08 -16.84 -0.78
CA ARG A 154 21.46 -17.30 0.56
C ARG A 154 22.45 -18.46 0.45
N PRO A 155 23.25 -18.72 1.51
CA PRO A 155 24.17 -19.85 1.55
C PRO A 155 23.53 -21.24 1.38
N ASP A 156 22.23 -21.37 1.67
CA ASP A 156 21.47 -22.61 1.52
C ASP A 156 20.84 -22.79 0.12
N GLY A 157 21.22 -21.96 -0.86
CA GLY A 157 20.80 -22.09 -2.25
C GLY A 157 19.46 -21.45 -2.59
N TYR A 158 18.78 -20.85 -1.61
CA TYR A 158 17.52 -20.14 -1.82
C TYR A 158 17.72 -18.64 -2.06
N ILE A 159 16.81 -18.02 -2.80
CA ILE A 159 16.72 -16.56 -2.90
C ILE A 159 16.04 -16.03 -1.64
N ASN A 160 16.51 -14.90 -1.12
CA ASN A 160 15.83 -14.20 -0.02
C ASN A 160 14.36 -13.87 -0.38
N SER A 161 13.51 -13.76 0.64
CA SER A 161 12.09 -13.41 0.49
C SER A 161 11.64 -12.51 1.64
N SER A 162 10.55 -11.77 1.44
CA SER A 162 9.90 -11.04 2.53
C SER A 162 9.35 -12.04 3.57
N PRO A 163 9.36 -11.70 4.87
CA PRO A 163 8.56 -12.42 5.84
C PRO A 163 7.08 -12.40 5.43
N VAL A 164 6.38 -13.51 5.66
CA VAL A 164 4.92 -13.59 5.53
C VAL A 164 4.33 -13.00 6.81
N THR A 165 3.60 -11.90 6.69
CA THR A 165 2.90 -11.29 7.82
C THR A 165 1.55 -10.77 7.37
N THR A 166 0.60 -10.71 8.30
CA THR A 166 -0.73 -10.13 8.12
C THR A 166 -0.86 -8.98 9.09
N THR A 167 -1.54 -7.91 8.66
CA THR A 167 -1.83 -6.77 9.52
C THR A 167 -3.29 -6.40 9.39
N LEU A 168 -3.86 -5.90 10.48
CA LEU A 168 -5.21 -5.36 10.53
C LEU A 168 -5.16 -3.84 10.30
N PRO A 169 -6.26 -3.21 9.86
CA PRO A 169 -6.31 -1.76 9.78
C PRO A 169 -6.00 -1.14 11.13
N VAL A 170 -5.36 0.03 11.11
CA VAL A 170 -5.18 0.86 12.29
C VAL A 170 -6.54 1.48 12.66
N VAL A 171 -6.99 1.18 13.87
CA VAL A 171 -8.25 1.62 14.48
C VAL A 171 -7.92 2.58 15.63
N PHE A 172 -8.71 3.63 15.81
CA PHE A 172 -8.57 4.62 16.89
C PHE A 172 -9.95 5.07 17.39
#